data_AF-A0A0P7WX81-F1
#
_entry.id   AF-A0A0P7WX81-F1
#
_cell.length_a   1.000
_cell.length_b   1.000
_cell.length_c   1.000
_cell.angle_alpha   90.00
_cell.angle_beta   90.00
_cell.angle_gamma   90.00
#
_symmetry.space_group_name_H-M   'P 1'
#
loop_
_entity.id
_entity.type
_entity.pdbx_description
1 polymer ?
#
loop_
_entity_poly.entity_id
_entity_poly.type
_entity_poly.pdbx_seq_one_letter_code
_entity_poly.pdbx_strand_id
1 'polypeptide(L)'
;MPKVASTVRVFAPEQWGEVDRFIATANAKYTFKEHQWRVLSGVRNHLHKALTLLGIATNLLPTLDDDHAELDSKGFTRAQNSRNLAAVLEGVITEIYSSVDCASKVLFFVYGPNSRGFKESTRKLFTDFDKISGSFPENLKLKIGSVDWYEDLRHIRDELTHRDVGSCSLDRETGKITYFHSSLRGEGRLLPIDDIFCWVNSKLHSVNEFIGVVFNELNKTIVSGEVQQVCGFVDGRILMRLLDVSKPIDFNNGTCMSAQWFTEQSNPTCPFYMNCDAFNRRASEEKIKKHFGK
;
A
#
# COMPACT_ATOMS: atom_id res chain seq x y z
N MET A 1 15.52 -10.19 -19.90
CA MET A 1 14.63 -10.85 -18.92
C MET A 1 13.95 -12.03 -19.60
N PRO A 2 13.84 -13.21 -18.95
CA PRO A 2 13.22 -14.38 -19.57
C PRO A 2 11.71 -14.15 -19.78
N LYS A 3 11.20 -14.53 -20.96
CA LYS A 3 9.77 -14.57 -21.28
C LYS A 3 9.13 -15.81 -20.64
N VAL A 4 9.03 -15.83 -19.31
CA VAL A 4 8.12 -16.73 -18.60
C VAL A 4 6.77 -16.01 -18.51
N ALA A 5 5.66 -16.72 -18.69
CA ALA A 5 4.33 -16.12 -18.50
C ALA A 5 4.29 -15.40 -17.14
N SER A 6 3.90 -14.13 -17.16
CA SER A 6 3.83 -13.26 -15.97
C SER A 6 2.99 -13.86 -14.84
N THR A 7 2.08 -14.77 -15.17
CA THR A 7 1.22 -15.52 -14.25
C THR A 7 1.96 -16.51 -13.34
N VAL A 8 3.24 -16.85 -13.59
CA VAL A 8 3.99 -17.84 -12.79
C VAL A 8 5.03 -17.20 -11.86
N ARG A 9 5.46 -15.97 -12.11
CA ARG A 9 6.56 -15.32 -11.37
C ARG A 9 6.02 -14.43 -10.25
N VAL A 10 6.26 -14.85 -9.00
CA VAL A 10 5.89 -14.08 -7.79
C VAL A 10 7.08 -13.29 -7.25
N PHE A 11 8.30 -13.84 -7.33
CA PHE A 11 9.51 -13.15 -6.88
C PHE A 11 10.07 -12.24 -7.99
N ALA A 12 9.76 -10.95 -7.87
CA ALA A 12 10.22 -9.88 -8.76
C ALA A 12 10.77 -8.71 -7.95
N PRO A 13 11.95 -8.86 -7.30
CA PRO A 13 12.52 -7.83 -6.43
C PRO A 13 12.80 -6.51 -7.15
N GLU A 14 12.99 -6.53 -8.46
CA GLU A 14 13.15 -5.31 -9.27
C GLU A 14 11.86 -4.47 -9.38
N GLN A 15 10.71 -5.04 -9.02
CA GLN A 15 9.41 -4.35 -8.99
C GLN A 15 8.99 -3.95 -7.58
N TRP A 16 9.81 -4.25 -6.56
CA TRP A 16 9.45 -3.97 -5.18
C TRP A 16 9.63 -2.50 -4.83
N GLY A 17 8.57 -1.88 -4.30
CA GLY A 17 8.69 -0.66 -3.54
C GLY A 17 9.22 -0.92 -2.13
N GLU A 18 9.39 0.14 -1.34
CA GLU A 18 9.90 0.04 0.04
C GLU A 18 9.00 -0.82 0.94
N VAL A 19 7.68 -0.74 0.77
CA VAL A 19 6.70 -1.55 1.52
C VAL A 19 6.84 -3.03 1.16
N ASP A 20 6.93 -3.36 -0.13
CA ASP A 20 7.08 -4.74 -0.60
C ASP A 20 8.36 -5.37 -0.08
N ARG A 21 9.47 -4.62 -0.16
CA ARG A 21 10.76 -5.04 0.36
C ARG A 21 10.69 -5.32 1.87
N PHE A 22 10.05 -4.45 2.64
CA PHE A 22 9.91 -4.65 4.08
C PHE A 22 9.03 -5.86 4.39
N ILE A 23 7.89 -6.03 3.72
CA ILE A 23 7.02 -7.21 3.88
C ILE A 23 7.81 -8.50 3.60
N ALA A 24 8.56 -8.52 2.51
CA ALA A 24 9.34 -9.68 2.12
C ALA A 24 10.45 -10.02 3.12
N THR A 25 11.05 -9.01 3.76
CA THR A 25 12.27 -9.19 4.58
C THR A 25 12.04 -9.08 6.09
N ALA A 26 10.88 -8.60 6.56
CA ALA A 26 10.65 -8.29 7.98
C ALA A 26 10.88 -9.48 8.91
N ASN A 27 10.57 -10.71 8.48
CA ASN A 27 10.81 -11.94 9.27
C ASN A 27 12.30 -12.21 9.57
N ALA A 28 13.25 -11.56 8.89
CA ALA A 28 14.67 -11.65 9.26
C ALA A 28 14.95 -11.05 10.64
N LYS A 29 14.12 -10.09 11.09
CA LYS A 29 14.35 -9.31 12.30
C LYS A 29 13.16 -9.30 13.26
N TYR A 30 11.95 -9.22 12.74
CA TYR A 30 10.73 -8.98 13.51
C TYR A 30 9.86 -10.24 13.57
N THR A 31 9.32 -10.51 14.75
CA THR A 31 8.32 -11.57 14.97
C THR A 31 6.95 -10.95 15.12
N PHE A 32 6.30 -10.63 14.00
CA PHE A 32 4.95 -10.06 14.01
C PHE A 32 3.88 -11.13 14.28
N LYS A 33 2.87 -10.75 15.07
CA LYS A 33 1.63 -11.52 15.25
C LYS A 33 0.78 -11.45 13.98
N GLU A 34 -0.15 -12.38 13.80
CA GLU A 34 -1.03 -12.45 12.62
C GLU A 34 -1.76 -11.14 12.32
N HIS A 35 -2.33 -10.47 13.33
CA HIS A 35 -2.99 -9.18 13.12
C HIS A 35 -2.02 -8.08 12.68
N GLN A 36 -0.75 -8.12 13.13
CA GLN A 36 0.27 -7.16 12.73
C GLN A 36 0.69 -7.38 11.27
N TRP A 37 0.75 -8.63 10.81
CA TRP A 37 0.92 -8.96 9.40
C TRP A 37 -0.22 -8.46 8.52
N ARG A 38 -1.46 -8.55 9.00
CA ARG A 38 -2.63 -7.97 8.30
C ARG A 38 -2.52 -6.46 8.18
N VAL A 39 -2.13 -5.76 9.25
CA VAL A 39 -1.91 -4.31 9.24
C VAL A 39 -0.78 -3.92 8.28
N LEU A 40 0.35 -4.64 8.34
CA LEU A 40 1.49 -4.39 7.46
C LEU A 40 1.11 -4.58 5.98
N SER A 41 0.40 -5.66 5.66
CA SER A 41 -0.14 -5.88 4.31
C SER A 41 -1.17 -4.81 3.92
N GLY A 42 -1.92 -4.31 4.91
CA GLY A 42 -2.90 -3.24 4.77
C GLY A 42 -2.32 -1.97 4.15
N VAL A 43 -1.09 -1.59 4.48
CA VAL A 43 -0.42 -0.39 3.92
C VAL A 43 -0.50 -0.37 2.39
N ARG A 44 -0.01 -1.44 1.74
CA ARG A 44 -0.04 -1.56 0.27
C ARG A 44 -1.44 -1.83 -0.25
N ASN A 45 -2.20 -2.70 0.42
CA ASN A 45 -3.51 -3.12 -0.07
C ASN A 45 -4.51 -1.95 -0.11
N HIS A 46 -4.47 -1.05 0.86
CA HIS A 46 -5.29 0.16 0.87
C HIS A 46 -4.89 1.13 -0.27
N LEU A 47 -3.59 1.34 -0.52
CA LEU A 47 -3.14 2.13 -1.68
C LEU A 47 -3.59 1.52 -3.01
N HIS A 48 -3.48 0.21 -3.17
CA HIS A 48 -3.93 -0.47 -4.39
C HIS A 48 -5.44 -0.28 -4.59
N LYS A 49 -6.25 -0.44 -3.53
CA LYS A 49 -7.69 -0.18 -3.59
C LYS A 49 -8.01 1.27 -3.97
N ALA A 50 -7.30 2.24 -3.39
CA ALA A 50 -7.46 3.65 -3.73
C ALA A 50 -7.20 3.91 -5.23
N LEU A 51 -6.15 3.31 -5.80
CA LEU A 51 -5.84 3.41 -7.23
C LEU A 51 -6.92 2.75 -8.10
N THR A 52 -7.40 1.57 -7.72
CA THR A 52 -8.50 0.89 -8.43
C THR A 52 -9.77 1.73 -8.42
N LEU A 53 -10.16 2.27 -7.26
CA LEU A 53 -11.33 3.13 -7.11
C LEU A 53 -11.18 4.43 -7.90
N LEU A 54 -9.98 5.01 -7.94
CA LEU A 54 -9.71 6.20 -8.76
C LEU A 54 -9.85 5.91 -10.26
N GLY A 55 -9.43 4.72 -10.72
CA GLY A 55 -9.68 4.26 -12.08
C GLY A 55 -11.18 4.13 -12.37
N ILE A 56 -11.95 3.59 -11.43
CA ILE A 56 -13.42 3.53 -11.54
C ILE A 56 -14.03 4.94 -11.58
N ALA A 57 -13.59 5.85 -10.71
CA ALA A 57 -14.06 7.23 -10.69
C ALA A 57 -13.80 7.93 -12.03
N THR A 58 -12.64 7.70 -12.63
CA THR A 58 -12.29 8.24 -13.96
C THR A 58 -13.25 7.72 -15.04
N ASN A 59 -13.62 6.44 -14.99
CA ASN A 59 -14.57 5.85 -15.93
C ASN A 59 -16.01 6.34 -15.74
N LEU A 60 -16.35 6.88 -14.57
CA LEU A 60 -17.66 7.48 -14.29
C LEU A 60 -17.78 8.92 -14.77
N LEU A 61 -16.67 9.60 -15.10
CA LEU A 61 -16.70 11.00 -15.54
C LEU A 61 -17.66 11.27 -16.70
N PRO A 62 -17.68 10.47 -17.78
CA PRO A 62 -18.56 10.76 -18.92
C PRO A 62 -20.05 10.64 -18.58
N THR A 63 -20.42 9.91 -17.52
CA THR A 63 -21.83 9.72 -17.16
C THR A 63 -22.44 10.95 -16.48
N LEU A 64 -21.63 11.95 -16.13
CA LEU A 64 -22.14 13.24 -15.66
C LEU A 64 -22.89 14.01 -16.77
N ASP A 65 -22.57 13.76 -18.03
CA ASP A 65 -23.29 14.35 -19.16
C ASP A 65 -24.75 13.88 -19.20
N ASP A 66 -25.05 12.67 -18.71
CA ASP A 66 -26.41 12.15 -18.62
C ASP A 66 -27.24 12.89 -17.57
N ASP A 67 -26.66 13.19 -16.40
CA ASP A 67 -27.31 13.98 -15.34
C ASP A 67 -27.61 15.41 -15.86
N HIS A 68 -26.67 15.95 -16.63
CA HIS A 68 -26.79 17.23 -17.30
C HIS A 68 -27.88 17.24 -18.39
N ALA A 69 -27.92 16.25 -19.26
CA ALA A 69 -28.95 16.12 -20.29
C ALA A 69 -30.34 15.94 -19.66
N GLU A 70 -30.43 15.22 -18.54
CA GLU A 70 -31.67 15.12 -17.77
C GLU A 70 -32.11 16.49 -17.23
N LEU A 71 -31.18 17.23 -16.62
CA LEU A 71 -31.46 18.58 -16.11
C LEU A 71 -31.91 19.52 -17.23
N ASP A 72 -31.20 19.52 -18.36
CA ASP A 72 -31.48 20.38 -19.51
C ASP A 72 -32.85 20.05 -20.14
N SER A 73 -33.25 18.78 -20.16
CA SER A 73 -34.53 18.35 -20.76
C SER A 73 -35.73 18.44 -19.83
N LYS A 74 -35.56 18.24 -18.51
CA LYS A 74 -36.67 18.17 -17.54
C LYS A 74 -36.74 19.36 -16.59
N GLY A 75 -35.69 20.20 -16.54
CA GLY A 75 -35.54 21.25 -15.53
C GLY A 75 -35.19 20.73 -14.13
N PHE A 76 -35.02 19.42 -13.96
CA PHE A 76 -34.56 18.78 -12.73
C PHE A 76 -33.80 17.49 -13.04
N THR A 77 -32.90 17.08 -12.16
CA THR A 77 -32.22 15.77 -12.21
C THR A 77 -32.17 15.14 -10.84
N ARG A 78 -32.14 13.80 -10.78
CA ARG A 78 -31.84 13.07 -9.54
C ARG A 78 -30.35 13.08 -9.19
N ALA A 79 -29.49 13.53 -10.11
CA ALA A 79 -28.03 13.58 -9.97
C ALA A 79 -27.43 12.23 -9.55
N GLN A 80 -27.92 11.13 -10.13
CA GLN A 80 -27.53 9.79 -9.71
C GLN A 80 -26.06 9.49 -10.06
N ASN A 81 -25.60 9.92 -11.24
CA ASN A 81 -24.23 9.70 -11.68
C ASN A 81 -23.25 10.53 -10.84
N SER A 82 -23.60 11.78 -10.56
CA SER A 82 -22.89 12.65 -9.63
C SER A 82 -22.70 12.01 -8.24
N ARG A 83 -23.77 11.45 -7.64
CA ARG A 83 -23.68 10.76 -6.34
C ARG A 83 -22.86 9.47 -6.40
N ASN A 84 -22.97 8.70 -7.48
CA ASN A 84 -22.16 7.50 -7.68
C ASN A 84 -20.67 7.85 -7.75
N LEU A 85 -20.32 8.89 -8.51
CA LEU A 85 -18.95 9.39 -8.59
C LEU A 85 -18.44 9.86 -7.22
N ALA A 86 -19.24 10.63 -6.49
CA ALA A 86 -18.93 11.09 -5.14
C ALA A 86 -18.65 9.91 -4.20
N ALA A 87 -19.53 8.90 -4.15
CA ALA A 87 -19.35 7.72 -3.30
C ALA A 87 -18.04 6.97 -3.60
N VAL A 88 -17.68 6.82 -4.89
CA VAL A 88 -16.41 6.17 -5.27
C VAL A 88 -15.22 7.01 -4.84
N LEU A 89 -15.24 8.33 -5.06
CA LEU A 89 -14.18 9.25 -4.63
C LEU A 89 -14.01 9.28 -3.11
N GLU A 90 -15.09 9.26 -2.34
CA GLU A 90 -15.05 9.15 -0.88
C GLU A 90 -14.41 7.84 -0.42
N GLY A 91 -14.68 6.75 -1.15
CA GLY A 91 -13.97 5.48 -1.00
C GLY A 91 -12.46 5.62 -1.24
N VAL A 92 -12.04 6.33 -2.29
CA VAL A 92 -10.62 6.61 -2.56
C VAL A 92 -9.98 7.33 -1.36
N ILE A 93 -10.61 8.40 -0.85
CA ILE A 93 -10.09 9.19 0.27
C ILE A 93 -9.95 8.34 1.54
N THR A 94 -10.94 7.51 1.81
CA THR A 94 -10.95 6.60 2.95
C THR A 94 -9.81 5.57 2.87
N GLU A 95 -9.58 5.01 1.69
CA GLU A 95 -8.50 4.04 1.45
C GLU A 95 -7.12 4.71 1.53
N ILE A 96 -6.95 5.95 1.04
CA ILE A 96 -5.72 6.74 1.24
C ILE A 96 -5.42 6.92 2.73
N TYR A 97 -6.39 7.38 3.51
CA TYR A 97 -6.20 7.53 4.97
C TYR A 97 -5.90 6.19 5.65
N SER A 98 -6.57 5.11 5.26
CA SER A 98 -6.39 3.78 5.84
C SER A 98 -4.96 3.24 5.63
N SER A 99 -4.32 3.60 4.52
CA SER A 99 -2.91 3.28 4.29
C SER A 99 -1.97 3.98 5.30
N VAL A 100 -2.23 5.26 5.62
CA VAL A 100 -1.49 6.04 6.63
C VAL A 100 -1.72 5.47 8.03
N ASP A 101 -2.96 5.08 8.35
CA ASP A 101 -3.30 4.45 9.63
C ASP A 101 -2.54 3.13 9.82
N CYS A 102 -2.50 2.29 8.78
CA CYS A 102 -1.73 1.06 8.80
C CYS A 102 -0.23 1.31 8.97
N ALA A 103 0.34 2.29 8.25
CA ALA A 103 1.76 2.62 8.38
C ALA A 103 2.11 3.12 9.79
N SER A 104 1.24 3.93 10.38
CA SER A 104 1.38 4.45 11.75
C SER A 104 1.35 3.31 12.79
N LYS A 105 0.48 2.32 12.59
CA LYS A 105 0.43 1.12 13.44
C LYS A 105 1.67 0.24 13.27
N VAL A 106 2.20 0.08 12.06
CA VAL A 106 3.49 -0.62 11.85
C VAL A 106 4.62 0.06 12.61
N LEU A 107 4.70 1.40 12.55
CA LEU A 107 5.68 2.16 13.35
C LEU A 107 5.50 1.91 14.85
N PHE A 108 4.25 1.88 15.33
CA PHE A 108 3.97 1.56 16.73
C PHE A 108 4.41 0.13 17.10
N PHE A 109 4.17 -0.87 16.25
CA PHE A 109 4.60 -2.24 16.52
C PHE A 109 6.13 -2.38 16.56
N VAL A 110 6.84 -1.62 15.73
CA VAL A 110 8.32 -1.67 15.65
C VAL A 110 8.99 -0.86 16.76
N TYR A 111 8.52 0.36 17.01
CA TYR A 111 9.21 1.30 17.91
C TYR A 111 8.47 1.55 19.23
N GLY A 112 7.14 1.37 19.27
CA GLY A 112 6.29 1.66 20.42
C GLY A 112 6.75 1.00 21.73
N PRO A 113 7.08 -0.31 21.78
CA PRO A 113 7.53 -0.96 23.00
C PRO A 113 8.77 -0.33 23.66
N ASN A 114 9.61 0.34 22.87
CA ASN A 114 10.89 0.93 23.29
C ASN A 114 10.90 2.46 23.22
N SER A 115 9.74 3.09 22.97
CA SER A 115 9.61 4.54 22.86
C SER A 115 8.66 5.09 23.92
N ARG A 116 9.12 6.09 24.67
CA ARG A 116 8.29 6.81 25.64
C ARG A 116 7.43 7.83 24.90
N GLY A 117 6.19 7.98 25.33
CA GLY A 117 5.24 8.93 24.74
C GLY A 117 4.57 8.47 23.44
N PHE A 118 5.06 7.40 22.79
CA PHE A 118 4.45 6.88 21.57
C PHE A 118 3.13 6.15 21.89
N LYS A 119 2.01 6.69 21.39
CA LYS A 119 0.67 6.10 21.52
C LYS A 119 0.27 5.35 20.24
N GLU A 120 -0.51 4.29 20.39
CA GLU A 120 -1.16 3.57 19.28
C GLU A 120 -2.34 4.39 18.73
N SER A 121 -2.05 5.53 18.12
CA SER A 121 -3.06 6.39 17.50
C SER A 121 -2.40 7.20 16.39
N THR A 122 -2.93 7.07 15.18
CA THR A 122 -2.47 7.82 14.00
C THR A 122 -2.52 9.32 14.25
N ARG A 123 -3.61 9.83 14.81
CA ARG A 123 -3.71 11.25 15.19
C ARG A 123 -2.60 11.66 16.15
N LYS A 124 -2.37 10.86 17.19
CA LYS A 124 -1.33 11.16 18.17
C LYS A 124 0.08 11.08 17.58
N LEU A 125 0.32 10.24 16.58
CA LEU A 125 1.58 10.24 15.86
C LEU A 125 1.84 11.60 15.23
N PHE A 126 0.88 12.21 14.55
CA PHE A 126 1.07 13.50 13.88
C PHE A 126 0.97 14.71 14.80
N THR A 127 0.22 14.64 15.92
CA THR A 127 0.07 15.79 16.84
C THR A 127 1.06 15.81 18.00
N ASP A 128 1.58 14.65 18.41
CA ASP A 128 2.44 14.50 19.61
C ASP A 128 3.82 13.88 19.24
N PHE A 129 4.27 13.97 17.98
CA PHE A 129 5.53 13.36 17.52
C PHE A 129 6.77 13.85 18.29
N ASP A 130 6.75 15.13 18.69
CA ASP A 130 7.80 15.81 19.45
C ASP A 130 8.01 15.22 20.85
N LYS A 131 6.94 14.69 21.45
CA LYS A 131 6.95 14.04 22.76
C LYS A 131 7.49 12.61 22.71
N ILE A 132 7.64 12.02 21.52
CA ILE A 132 8.15 10.67 21.36
C ILE A 132 9.67 10.69 21.62
N SER A 133 10.14 9.83 22.51
CA SER A 133 11.57 9.69 22.83
C SER A 133 11.96 8.23 22.98
N GLY A 134 13.27 7.93 22.96
CA GLY A 134 13.79 6.56 23.02
C GLY A 134 14.22 6.05 21.65
N SER A 135 13.73 4.88 21.24
CA SER A 135 14.17 4.21 20.00
C SER A 135 13.56 4.75 18.71
N PHE A 136 12.63 5.70 18.79
CA PHE A 136 11.97 6.26 17.60
C PHE A 136 12.95 7.13 16.79
N PRO A 137 13.18 6.83 15.50
CA PRO A 137 14.15 7.54 14.67
C PRO A 137 13.85 9.02 14.50
N GLU A 138 14.87 9.87 14.65
CA GLU A 138 14.71 11.33 14.54
C GLU A 138 14.32 11.76 13.11
N ASN A 139 14.87 11.09 12.08
CA ASN A 139 14.46 11.32 10.68
C ASN A 139 12.95 11.10 10.47
N LEU A 140 12.37 10.10 11.15
CA LEU A 140 10.93 9.86 11.06
C LEU A 140 10.14 10.95 11.78
N LYS A 141 10.62 11.46 12.93
CA LYS A 141 9.98 12.61 13.59
C LYS A 141 9.99 13.85 12.70
N LEU A 142 11.13 14.17 12.11
CA LEU A 142 11.26 15.31 11.19
C LEU A 142 10.31 15.15 10.01
N LYS A 143 10.24 13.95 9.40
CA LYS A 143 9.32 13.70 8.30
C LYS A 143 7.86 13.83 8.74
N ILE A 144 7.47 13.27 9.88
CA ILE A 144 6.11 13.39 10.44
C ILE A 144 5.77 14.85 10.74
N GLY A 145 6.67 15.62 11.35
CA GLY A 145 6.46 17.04 11.63
C GLY A 145 6.42 17.93 10.39
N SER A 146 6.94 17.45 9.25
CA SER A 146 6.94 18.19 7.99
C SER A 146 5.69 18.00 7.14
N VAL A 147 4.81 17.04 7.46
CA VAL A 147 3.61 16.83 6.64
C VAL A 147 2.57 17.90 6.92
N ASP A 148 2.09 18.55 5.88
CA ASP A 148 1.03 19.57 5.91
C ASP A 148 -0.34 18.98 5.53
N TRP A 149 -0.36 17.83 4.85
CA TRP A 149 -1.56 17.23 4.30
C TRP A 149 -2.38 16.39 5.27
N TYR A 150 -1.82 15.99 6.43
CA TYR A 150 -2.43 15.00 7.32
C TYR A 150 -3.74 15.48 7.93
N GLU A 151 -3.76 16.69 8.49
CA GLU A 151 -4.96 17.20 9.19
C GLU A 151 -6.12 17.40 8.22
N ASP A 152 -5.86 17.91 7.01
CA ASP A 152 -6.87 18.02 5.95
C ASP A 152 -7.46 16.65 5.59
N LEU A 153 -6.60 15.67 5.32
CA LEU A 153 -7.02 14.32 4.95
C LEU A 153 -7.81 13.65 6.08
N ARG A 154 -7.36 13.80 7.34
CA ARG A 154 -8.04 13.27 8.52
C ARG A 154 -9.40 13.92 8.68
N HIS A 155 -9.48 15.24 8.57
CA HIS A 155 -10.73 15.99 8.73
C HIS A 155 -11.77 15.54 7.71
N ILE A 156 -11.40 15.50 6.43
CA ILE A 156 -12.30 15.03 5.38
C ILE A 156 -12.72 13.57 5.67
N ARG A 157 -11.79 12.65 5.93
CA ARG A 157 -12.15 11.25 6.23
C ARG A 157 -13.13 11.13 7.39
N ASP A 158 -12.91 11.87 8.48
CA ASP A 158 -13.81 11.88 9.64
C ASP A 158 -15.22 12.33 9.23
N GLU A 159 -15.33 13.39 8.42
CA GLU A 159 -16.61 13.88 7.91
C GLU A 159 -17.34 12.86 7.01
N LEU A 160 -16.61 12.20 6.10
CA LEU A 160 -17.16 11.18 5.19
C LEU A 160 -17.64 9.92 5.93
N THR A 161 -17.04 9.60 7.08
CA THR A 161 -17.38 8.37 7.83
C THR A 161 -18.71 8.48 8.58
N HIS A 162 -19.16 9.70 8.88
CA HIS A 162 -20.25 9.94 9.82
C HIS A 162 -21.50 10.57 9.17
N ARG A 163 -21.51 10.77 7.87
CA ARG A 163 -22.54 11.51 7.13
C ARG A 163 -22.94 10.79 5.83
N ASP A 164 -23.93 11.35 5.15
CA ASP A 164 -24.41 10.86 3.85
C ASP A 164 -23.44 11.22 2.73
N VAL A 165 -23.56 10.62 1.55
CA VAL A 165 -22.68 10.86 0.41
C VAL A 165 -22.77 12.31 -0.09
N GLY A 166 -21.64 12.85 -0.53
CA GLY A 166 -21.53 14.16 -1.17
C GLY A 166 -22.09 14.20 -2.59
N SER A 167 -21.67 15.22 -3.34
CA SER A 167 -22.10 15.46 -4.71
C SER A 167 -20.93 15.98 -5.54
N CYS A 168 -20.87 15.56 -6.80
CA CYS A 168 -19.91 16.06 -7.78
C CYS A 168 -20.61 16.93 -8.83
N SER A 169 -19.92 17.95 -9.32
CA SER A 169 -20.40 18.78 -10.42
C SER A 169 -19.28 18.99 -11.43
N LEU A 170 -19.59 18.77 -12.70
CA LEU A 170 -18.69 19.08 -13.81
C LEU A 170 -18.85 20.55 -14.19
N ASP A 171 -17.75 21.29 -14.09
CA ASP A 171 -17.62 22.60 -14.72
C ASP A 171 -17.41 22.39 -16.23
N ARG A 172 -18.39 22.79 -17.05
CA ARG A 172 -18.33 22.62 -18.51
C ARG A 172 -17.31 23.55 -19.19
N GLU A 173 -16.92 24.66 -18.55
CA GLU A 173 -15.93 25.60 -19.10
C GLU A 173 -14.51 25.10 -18.82
N THR A 174 -14.24 24.64 -17.60
CA THR A 174 -12.90 24.23 -17.19
C THR A 174 -12.65 22.73 -17.27
N GLY A 175 -13.70 21.91 -17.42
CA GLY A 175 -13.64 20.44 -17.37
C GLY A 175 -13.33 19.87 -15.98
N LYS A 176 -13.42 20.69 -14.92
CA LYS A 176 -13.05 20.30 -13.56
C LYS A 176 -14.24 19.68 -12.85
N ILE A 177 -13.95 18.74 -11.95
CA ILE A 177 -14.97 18.17 -11.08
C ILE A 177 -14.86 18.79 -9.70
N THR A 178 -15.86 19.59 -9.35
CA THR A 178 -16.00 20.12 -8.00
C THR A 178 -16.73 19.10 -7.14
N TYR A 179 -16.17 18.81 -5.96
CA TYR A 179 -16.82 17.98 -4.96
C TYR A 179 -17.37 18.84 -3.82
N PHE A 180 -18.59 18.53 -3.39
CA PHE A 180 -19.27 19.19 -2.27
C PHE A 180 -19.79 18.16 -1.30
N HIS A 181 -19.71 18.47 -0.01
CA HIS A 181 -20.31 17.66 1.04
C HIS A 181 -20.88 18.59 2.12
N SER A 182 -22.07 18.26 2.62
CA SER A 182 -22.84 19.17 3.50
C SER A 182 -22.15 19.50 4.83
N SER A 183 -21.21 18.65 5.23
CA SER A 183 -20.44 18.81 6.46
C SER A 183 -19.04 19.39 6.27
N LEU A 184 -18.55 19.51 5.03
CA LEU A 184 -17.31 20.25 4.75
C LEU A 184 -17.61 21.74 4.80
N ARG A 185 -17.26 22.38 5.94
CA ARG A 185 -17.56 23.78 6.20
C ARG A 185 -16.36 24.52 6.78
N GLY A 186 -16.19 25.78 6.36
CA GLY A 186 -15.22 26.73 6.87
C GLY A 186 -15.93 28.05 7.16
N GLU A 187 -15.72 28.60 8.35
CA GLU A 187 -16.35 29.86 8.79
C GLU A 187 -17.88 29.91 8.56
N GLY A 188 -18.54 28.75 8.71
CA GLY A 188 -19.99 28.60 8.51
C GLY A 188 -20.46 28.42 7.06
N ARG A 189 -19.56 28.53 6.07
CA ARG A 189 -19.85 28.32 4.64
C ARG A 189 -19.44 26.92 4.19
N LEU A 190 -20.10 26.38 3.17
CA LEU A 190 -19.65 25.15 2.52
C LEU A 190 -18.28 25.38 1.87
N LEU A 191 -17.37 24.43 2.06
CA LEU A 191 -16.05 24.43 1.43
C LEU A 191 -16.01 23.35 0.34
N PRO A 192 -16.22 23.71 -0.93
CA PRO A 192 -15.98 22.78 -2.02
C PRO A 192 -14.51 22.43 -2.17
N ILE A 193 -14.27 21.27 -2.79
CA ILE A 193 -12.99 20.94 -3.41
C ILE A 193 -13.16 21.17 -4.91
N ASP A 194 -12.65 22.29 -5.42
CA ASP A 194 -12.86 22.77 -6.80
C ASP A 194 -12.34 21.81 -7.88
N ASP A 195 -11.33 21.01 -7.56
CA ASP A 195 -10.81 19.97 -8.45
C ASP A 195 -10.48 18.73 -7.61
N ILE A 196 -11.48 17.87 -7.43
CA ILE A 196 -11.35 16.68 -6.57
C ILE A 196 -10.33 15.68 -7.11
N PHE A 197 -10.18 15.57 -8.43
CA PHE A 197 -9.20 14.66 -9.03
C PHE A 197 -7.78 15.17 -8.80
N CYS A 198 -7.53 16.46 -9.00
CA CYS A 198 -6.24 17.06 -8.68
C CYS A 198 -5.91 16.89 -7.18
N TRP A 199 -6.88 17.17 -6.31
CA TRP A 199 -6.73 17.02 -4.86
C TRP A 199 -6.41 15.58 -4.45
N VAL A 200 -7.19 14.59 -4.93
CA VAL A 200 -6.98 13.17 -4.62
C VAL A 200 -5.62 12.70 -5.11
N ASN A 201 -5.21 13.07 -6.33
CA ASN A 201 -3.90 12.72 -6.87
C ASN A 201 -2.76 13.33 -6.05
N SER A 202 -2.90 14.58 -5.63
CA SER A 202 -1.93 15.22 -4.73
C SER A 202 -1.81 14.45 -3.41
N LYS A 203 -2.92 14.08 -2.77
CA LYS A 203 -2.89 13.31 -1.51
C LYS A 203 -2.31 11.90 -1.71
N LEU A 204 -2.64 11.21 -2.80
CA LEU A 204 -2.03 9.93 -3.16
C LEU A 204 -0.51 10.05 -3.26
N HIS A 205 -0.02 11.08 -3.96
CA HIS A 205 1.40 11.32 -4.12
C HIS A 205 2.09 11.58 -2.77
N SER A 206 1.58 12.54 -1.98
CA SER A 206 2.17 12.89 -0.68
C SER A 206 2.16 11.72 0.32
N VAL A 207 1.09 10.91 0.32
CA VAL A 207 1.00 9.71 1.16
C VAL A 207 1.96 8.63 0.70
N ASN A 208 2.07 8.39 -0.61
CA ASN A 208 3.01 7.42 -1.16
C ASN A 208 4.47 7.81 -0.85
N GLU A 209 4.83 9.09 -0.98
CA GLU A 209 6.16 9.58 -0.58
C GLU A 209 6.42 9.40 0.92
N PHE A 210 5.44 9.74 1.78
CA PHE A 210 5.56 9.55 3.22
C PHE A 210 5.77 8.07 3.58
N ILE A 211 4.95 7.17 3.03
CA ILE A 211 5.08 5.73 3.22
C ILE A 211 6.43 5.23 2.70
N GLY A 212 6.90 5.73 1.56
CA GLY A 212 8.23 5.43 1.03
C GLY A 212 9.33 5.75 2.02
N VAL A 213 9.32 6.94 2.62
CA VAL A 213 10.30 7.33 3.65
C VAL A 213 10.20 6.45 4.89
N VAL A 214 8.98 6.19 5.38
CA VAL A 214 8.74 5.32 6.55
C VAL A 214 9.33 3.94 6.33
N PHE A 215 9.03 3.31 5.21
CA PHE A 215 9.46 1.95 4.94
C PHE A 215 10.93 1.87 4.52
N ASN A 216 11.49 2.92 3.94
CA ASN A 216 12.94 3.03 3.71
C ASN A 216 13.71 3.01 5.05
N GLU A 217 13.26 3.78 6.06
CA GLU A 217 13.85 3.75 7.40
C GLU A 217 13.69 2.39 8.08
N LEU A 218 12.52 1.77 7.96
CA LEU A 218 12.28 0.42 8.48
C LEU A 218 13.18 -0.63 7.80
N ASN A 219 13.38 -0.54 6.48
CA ASN A 219 14.25 -1.44 5.72
C ASN A 219 15.72 -1.34 6.18
N LYS A 220 16.21 -0.16 6.56
CA LYS A 220 17.58 0.03 7.11
C LYS A 220 17.81 -0.77 8.39
N THR A 221 16.75 -1.13 9.10
CA THR A 221 16.88 -1.91 10.33
C THR A 221 17.17 -3.39 10.08
N ILE A 222 16.88 -3.89 8.87
CA ILE A 222 16.99 -5.30 8.48
C ILE A 222 18.34 -5.49 7.77
N VAL A 223 19.40 -5.69 8.56
CA VAL A 223 20.79 -5.75 8.07
C VAL A 223 21.33 -7.17 7.89
N SER A 224 20.69 -8.15 8.51
CA SER A 224 21.13 -9.55 8.51
C SER A 224 19.98 -10.49 8.80
N GLY A 225 20.11 -11.74 8.38
CA GLY A 225 19.12 -12.79 8.60
C GLY A 225 18.76 -13.52 7.32
N GLU A 226 18.05 -14.64 7.46
CA GLU A 226 17.57 -15.42 6.33
C GLU A 226 16.05 -15.37 6.28
N VAL A 227 15.50 -15.15 5.08
CA VAL A 227 14.05 -15.20 4.83
C VAL A 227 13.71 -16.17 3.72
N GLN A 228 12.59 -16.87 3.88
CA GLN A 228 12.00 -17.66 2.80
C GLN A 228 11.20 -16.74 1.88
N GLN A 229 11.33 -16.95 0.57
CA GLN A 229 10.55 -16.25 -0.45
C GLN A 229 9.96 -17.22 -1.46
N VAL A 230 8.68 -17.02 -1.78
CA VAL A 230 8.00 -17.75 -2.85
C VAL A 230 8.39 -17.15 -4.19
N CYS A 231 8.92 -17.99 -5.07
CA CYS A 231 9.31 -17.63 -6.42
C CYS A 231 8.14 -17.69 -7.40
N GLY A 232 7.22 -18.63 -7.19
CA GLY A 232 6.15 -18.96 -8.13
C GLY A 232 5.48 -20.29 -7.84
N PHE A 233 4.54 -20.67 -8.70
CA PHE A 233 3.80 -21.94 -8.63
C PHE A 233 3.88 -22.66 -9.97
N VAL A 234 4.17 -23.96 -9.96
CA VAL A 234 4.31 -24.80 -11.17
C VAL A 234 3.67 -26.15 -10.90
N ASP A 235 2.65 -26.51 -11.67
CA ASP A 235 1.94 -27.79 -11.58
C ASP A 235 1.57 -28.18 -10.13
N GLY A 236 1.01 -27.23 -9.39
CA GLY A 236 0.63 -27.40 -7.98
C GLY A 236 1.78 -27.36 -6.96
N ARG A 237 3.04 -27.17 -7.39
CA ARG A 237 4.21 -27.07 -6.52
C ARG A 237 4.63 -25.62 -6.29
N ILE A 238 5.00 -25.30 -5.04
CA ILE A 238 5.50 -23.97 -4.67
C ILE A 238 7.02 -23.93 -4.89
N LEU A 239 7.48 -22.95 -5.66
CA LEU A 239 8.91 -22.66 -5.80
C LEU A 239 9.33 -21.72 -4.68
N MET A 240 10.37 -22.09 -3.93
CA MET A 240 10.85 -21.31 -2.79
C MET A 240 12.37 -21.16 -2.81
N ARG A 241 12.84 -20.05 -2.26
CA ARG A 241 14.25 -19.77 -2.02
C ARG A 241 14.48 -19.21 -0.62
N LEU A 242 15.69 -19.38 -0.13
CA LEU A 242 16.20 -18.63 1.02
C LEU A 242 17.01 -17.44 0.52
N LEU A 243 16.70 -16.26 1.06
CA LEU A 243 17.46 -15.05 0.84
C LEU A 243 18.22 -14.69 2.11
N ASP A 244 19.46 -14.27 1.91
CA ASP A 244 20.29 -13.65 2.94
C ASP A 244 20.15 -12.13 2.79
N VAL A 245 19.48 -11.48 3.73
CA VAL A 245 19.15 -10.04 3.64
C VAL A 245 20.37 -9.13 3.83
N SER A 246 21.52 -9.68 4.23
CA SER A 246 22.78 -8.93 4.27
C SER A 246 23.40 -8.72 2.89
N LYS A 247 22.90 -9.42 1.87
CA LYS A 247 23.34 -9.31 0.48
C LYS A 247 22.33 -8.49 -0.33
N PRO A 248 22.75 -7.92 -1.48
CA PRO A 248 21.80 -7.40 -2.46
C PRO A 248 20.71 -8.43 -2.76
N ILE A 249 19.49 -7.95 -3.00
CA ILE A 249 18.34 -8.79 -3.35
C ILE A 249 17.97 -8.49 -4.80
N ASP A 250 18.31 -9.42 -5.68
CA ASP A 250 17.93 -9.47 -7.08
C ASP A 250 17.32 -10.84 -7.42
N PHE A 251 16.85 -10.99 -8.67
CA PHE A 251 16.23 -12.23 -9.14
C PHE A 251 17.16 -13.45 -9.06
N ASN A 252 18.46 -13.25 -9.15
CA ASN A 252 19.46 -14.31 -9.14
C ASN A 252 19.91 -14.66 -7.73
N ASN A 253 19.72 -13.82 -6.72
CA ASN A 253 20.20 -14.08 -5.37
C ASN A 253 19.42 -15.17 -4.60
N GLY A 254 20.09 -15.72 -3.59
CA GLY A 254 19.56 -16.74 -2.69
C GLY A 254 19.98 -18.16 -3.04
N THR A 255 19.37 -19.09 -2.30
CA THR A 255 19.55 -20.53 -2.39
C THR A 255 18.20 -21.20 -2.65
N CYS A 256 18.06 -21.95 -3.74
CA CYS A 256 16.79 -22.60 -4.09
C CYS A 256 16.51 -23.78 -3.16
N MET A 257 15.35 -23.73 -2.50
CA MET A 257 14.86 -24.81 -1.63
C MET A 257 14.11 -25.88 -2.42
N SER A 258 13.59 -25.53 -3.58
CA SER A 258 12.72 -26.40 -4.36
C SER A 258 13.46 -27.20 -5.43
N ALA A 259 14.77 -26.97 -5.65
CA ALA A 259 15.50 -27.55 -6.78
C ALA A 259 15.40 -29.07 -6.88
N GLN A 260 15.44 -29.76 -5.72
CA GLN A 260 15.31 -31.22 -5.62
C GLN A 260 14.02 -31.77 -6.24
N TRP A 261 12.94 -30.99 -6.27
CA TRP A 261 11.65 -31.42 -6.82
C TRP A 261 11.56 -31.32 -8.34
N PHE A 262 12.55 -30.73 -9.02
CA PHE A 262 12.52 -30.48 -10.47
C PHE A 262 13.73 -31.10 -11.19
N THR A 263 14.52 -31.92 -10.48
CA THR A 263 15.71 -32.58 -11.04
C THR A 263 15.46 -34.03 -11.43
N GLU A 264 14.31 -34.61 -11.08
CA GLU A 264 13.91 -35.95 -11.51
C GLU A 264 13.11 -35.88 -12.81
N GLN A 265 13.33 -36.85 -13.70
CA GLN A 265 12.76 -36.86 -15.06
C GLN A 265 11.23 -36.97 -15.09
N SER A 266 10.61 -37.49 -14.02
CA SER A 266 9.16 -37.60 -13.83
C SER A 266 8.51 -36.33 -13.29
N ASN A 267 9.31 -35.37 -12.83
CA ASN A 267 8.82 -34.14 -12.24
C ASN A 267 8.72 -33.01 -13.28
N PRO A 268 7.86 -32.01 -13.06
CA PRO A 268 7.82 -30.83 -13.92
C PRO A 268 9.17 -30.12 -13.94
N THR A 269 9.41 -29.33 -14.99
CA THR A 269 10.63 -28.49 -15.07
C THR A 269 10.35 -27.12 -14.48
N CYS A 270 11.24 -26.64 -13.61
CA CYS A 270 11.14 -25.28 -13.09
C CYS A 270 11.28 -24.28 -14.25
N PRO A 271 10.34 -23.35 -14.50
CA PRO A 271 10.38 -22.44 -15.64
C PRO A 271 11.54 -21.43 -15.56
N PHE A 272 12.18 -21.31 -14.39
CA PHE A 272 13.29 -20.40 -14.15
C PHE A 272 14.67 -21.08 -14.23
N TYR A 273 14.74 -22.40 -14.42
CA TYR A 273 15.98 -23.16 -14.23
C TYR A 273 17.18 -22.65 -15.06
N MET A 274 16.94 -22.23 -16.31
CA MET A 274 18.01 -21.74 -17.20
C MET A 274 18.57 -20.37 -16.79
N ASN A 275 17.79 -19.55 -16.08
CA ASN A 275 18.08 -18.12 -15.89
C ASN A 275 18.02 -17.70 -14.41
N CYS A 276 18.12 -18.64 -13.48
CA CYS A 276 18.02 -18.39 -12.05
C CYS A 276 19.23 -18.97 -11.32
N ASP A 277 20.18 -18.12 -10.95
CA ASP A 277 21.39 -18.59 -10.26
C ASP A 277 21.07 -19.19 -8.88
N ALA A 278 19.97 -18.79 -8.26
CA ALA A 278 19.50 -19.41 -7.03
C ALA A 278 19.15 -20.89 -7.25
N PHE A 279 18.64 -21.28 -8.42
CA PHE A 279 18.37 -22.68 -8.77
C PHE A 279 19.66 -23.52 -8.79
N ASN A 280 20.75 -22.93 -9.29
CA ASN A 280 22.06 -23.56 -9.32
C ASN A 280 22.67 -23.68 -7.91
N ARG A 281 22.35 -22.76 -7.00
CA ARG A 281 22.70 -22.83 -5.57
C ARG A 281 21.60 -23.55 -4.78
N ARG A 282 21.60 -24.87 -4.85
CA ARG A 282 20.61 -25.72 -4.15
C ARG A 282 20.82 -25.67 -2.64
N ALA A 283 19.73 -25.64 -1.88
CA ALA A 283 19.79 -25.77 -0.44
C ALA A 283 20.19 -27.19 -0.05
N SER A 284 21.02 -27.33 0.99
CA SER A 284 21.30 -28.63 1.59
C SER A 284 20.04 -29.21 2.23
N GLU A 285 19.96 -30.54 2.32
CA GLU A 285 18.84 -31.21 3.00
C GLU A 285 18.66 -30.68 4.42
N GLU A 286 19.72 -30.59 5.22
CA GLU A 286 19.67 -30.02 6.58
C GLU A 286 19.01 -28.63 6.63
N LYS A 287 19.33 -27.78 5.64
CA LYS A 287 18.76 -26.43 5.57
C LYS A 287 17.28 -26.48 5.22
N ILE A 288 16.87 -27.39 4.34
CA ILE A 288 15.46 -27.65 4.02
C ILE A 288 14.72 -28.19 5.25
N LYS A 289 15.28 -29.18 5.96
CA LYS A 289 14.68 -29.77 7.17
C LYS A 289 14.48 -28.74 8.29
N LYS A 290 15.49 -27.89 8.55
CA LYS A 290 15.41 -26.78 9.51
C LYS A 290 14.20 -25.87 9.25
N HIS A 291 13.84 -25.70 7.99
CA HIS A 291 12.85 -24.74 7.53
C HIS A 291 11.45 -25.34 7.30
N PHE A 292 11.33 -26.65 7.08
CA PHE A 292 10.04 -27.34 6.85
C PHE A 292 9.66 -28.36 7.93
N GLY A 293 10.50 -28.59 8.94
CA GLY A 293 10.16 -29.43 10.09
C GLY A 293 9.89 -30.89 9.76
N LYS A 294 10.55 -31.43 8.72
CA LYS A 294 10.56 -32.86 8.39
C LYS A 294 11.99 -33.31 8.17
#